data_AF-F8UHQ8-F1
#
_entry.id   AF-F8UHQ8-F1
#
_cell.length_a   1.000
_cell.length_b   1.000
_cell.length_c   1.000
_cell.angle_alpha   90.00
_cell.angle_beta   90.00
_cell.angle_gamma   90.00
#
_symmetry.space_group_name_H-M   'P 1'
#
loop_
_entity.id
_entity.type
_entity.pdbx_description
1 polymer ?
#
loop_
_entity_poly.entity_id
_entity_poly.type
_entity_poly.pdbx_seq_one_letter_code
_entity_poly.pdbx_strand_id
1 'polypeptide(L)'
;MKGGSIRIITVAGSGNHGIFLSMPFYYLYKKYGEKVLPAFNFALLALIYFAQKYGRLTNLCGLATKAAPALLAGLLYLKRKRPVEIKKYIELVRKSTNGLLCEGAEEICGYKAFLCFENVNKILEELKLNKVW
;
A
#
# COMPACT_ATOMS: atom_id res chain seq x y z
N MET A 1 12.90 1.57 -10.50
CA MET A 1 12.68 0.72 -11.69
C MET A 1 13.41 1.39 -12.85
N LYS A 2 14.71 1.12 -13.05
CA LYS A 2 15.57 1.84 -14.01
C LYS A 2 15.64 1.20 -15.41
N GLY A 3 14.51 0.72 -15.94
CA GLY A 3 14.44 0.19 -17.31
C GLY A 3 15.12 -1.17 -17.57
N GLY A 4 15.32 -2.00 -16.53
CA GLY A 4 15.86 -3.36 -16.69
C GLY A 4 14.85 -4.37 -17.23
N SER A 5 15.33 -5.41 -17.92
CA SER A 5 14.51 -6.52 -18.45
C SER A 5 14.14 -7.53 -17.35
N ILE A 6 13.41 -7.04 -16.34
CA ILE A 6 12.89 -7.84 -15.24
C ILE A 6 11.37 -7.91 -15.32
N ARG A 7 10.77 -9.04 -14.93
CA ARG A 7 9.31 -9.14 -14.84
C ARG A 7 8.81 -8.26 -13.71
N ILE A 8 7.78 -7.48 -13.97
CA ILE A 8 7.23 -6.50 -13.04
C ILE A 8 5.73 -6.66 -12.97
N ILE A 9 5.20 -6.70 -11.75
CA ILE A 9 3.77 -6.54 -11.51
C ILE A 9 3.51 -5.04 -11.40
N THR A 10 2.59 -4.51 -12.18
CA THR A 10 2.15 -3.11 -12.07
C THR A 10 0.72 -3.04 -11.58
N VAL A 11 0.41 -2.04 -10.76
CA VAL A 11 -0.96 -1.74 -10.36
C VAL A 11 -1.22 -0.26 -10.59
N ALA A 12 -2.29 0.03 -11.33
CA ALA A 12 -2.61 1.37 -11.83
C ALA A 12 -1.48 2.06 -12.62
N GLY A 13 -0.61 1.28 -13.29
CA GLY A 13 0.49 1.79 -14.12
C GLY A 13 1.81 2.04 -13.38
N SER A 14 1.94 1.62 -12.13
CA SER A 14 3.20 1.75 -11.36
C SER A 14 3.65 0.38 -10.84
N GLY A 15 4.89 0.00 -11.14
CA GLY A 15 5.48 -1.23 -10.58
C GLY A 15 5.90 -1.06 -9.12
N ASN A 16 6.19 0.17 -8.67
CA ASN A 16 6.40 0.46 -7.25
C ASN A 16 5.14 0.16 -6.44
N HIS A 17 3.94 0.48 -6.96
CA HIS A 17 2.68 0.07 -6.34
C HIS A 17 2.54 -1.45 -6.31
N GLY A 18 2.88 -2.12 -7.41
CA GLY A 18 2.75 -3.56 -7.55
C GLY A 18 3.62 -4.33 -6.56
N ILE A 19 4.93 -4.02 -6.50
CA ILE A 19 5.83 -4.70 -5.55
C ILE A 19 5.49 -4.36 -4.09
N PHE A 20 5.13 -3.09 -3.82
CA PHE A 20 4.78 -2.64 -2.48
C PHE A 20 3.54 -3.35 -1.91
N LEU A 21 2.53 -3.63 -2.73
CA LEU A 21 1.37 -4.42 -2.30
C LEU A 21 1.62 -5.92 -2.36
N SER A 22 2.24 -6.43 -3.41
CA SER A 22 2.35 -7.88 -3.63
C SER A 22 3.27 -8.53 -2.59
N MET A 23 4.36 -7.88 -2.18
CA MET A 23 5.34 -8.49 -1.28
C MET A 23 4.76 -8.77 0.13
N PRO A 24 4.10 -7.82 0.81
CA PRO A 24 3.48 -8.10 2.10
C PRO A 24 2.37 -9.15 2.03
N PHE A 25 1.52 -9.10 1.00
CA PHE A 25 0.44 -10.08 0.83
C PHE A 25 0.94 -11.47 0.44
N TYR A 26 2.05 -11.57 -0.29
CA TYR A 26 2.72 -12.84 -0.57
C TYR A 26 3.25 -13.50 0.71
N TYR A 27 3.87 -12.72 1.60
CA TYR A 27 4.30 -13.21 2.90
C TYR A 27 3.12 -13.70 3.74
N LEU A 28 2.03 -12.92 3.79
CA LEU A 28 0.80 -13.34 4.47
C LEU A 28 0.20 -14.61 3.85
N TYR A 29 0.17 -14.71 2.52
CA TYR A 29 -0.32 -15.90 1.82
C TYR A 29 0.49 -17.15 2.19
N LYS A 30 1.83 -17.05 2.30
CA LYS A 30 2.65 -18.18 2.77
C LYS A 30 2.27 -18.65 4.18
N LYS A 31 1.87 -17.73 5.05
CA LYS A 31 1.52 -18.03 6.45
C LYS A 31 0.08 -18.53 6.62
N TYR A 32 -0.82 -18.03 5.78
CA TYR A 32 -2.26 -18.10 6.02
C TYR A 32 -3.04 -18.75 4.87
N GLY A 33 -2.41 -18.95 3.71
CA GLY A 33 -3.02 -19.53 2.51
C GLY A 33 -4.04 -18.60 1.85
N GLU A 34 -4.98 -19.21 1.13
CA GLU A 34 -5.94 -18.51 0.26
C GLU A 34 -6.88 -17.54 1.00
N LYS A 35 -7.03 -17.68 2.33
CA LYS A 35 -7.85 -16.75 3.13
C LYS A 35 -7.36 -15.30 3.09
N VAL A 36 -6.15 -15.06 2.61
CA VAL A 36 -5.56 -13.73 2.42
C VAL A 36 -6.01 -13.08 1.11
N LEU A 37 -6.41 -13.88 0.10
CA LEU A 37 -6.73 -13.38 -1.25
C LEU A 37 -7.85 -12.33 -1.27
N PRO A 38 -8.96 -12.46 -0.50
CA PRO A 38 -9.98 -11.41 -0.44
C PRO A 38 -9.43 -10.07 0.06
N ALA A 39 -8.51 -10.10 1.04
CA ALA A 39 -7.87 -8.90 1.56
C ALA A 39 -6.89 -8.28 0.57
N PHE A 40 -6.15 -9.10 -0.18
CA PHE A 40 -5.28 -8.62 -1.25
C PHE A 40 -6.10 -7.97 -2.38
N ASN A 41 -7.19 -8.62 -2.81
CA ASN A 41 -8.11 -8.06 -3.80
C ASN A 41 -8.69 -6.72 -3.32
N PHE A 42 -9.08 -6.61 -2.05
CA PHE A 42 -9.54 -5.35 -1.48
C PHE A 42 -8.46 -4.25 -1.54
N ALA A 43 -7.20 -4.58 -1.23
CA ALA A 43 -6.09 -3.63 -1.36
C ALA A 43 -5.87 -3.19 -2.82
N LEU A 44 -5.93 -4.10 -3.78
CA LEU A 44 -5.81 -3.78 -5.20
C LEU A 44 -6.92 -2.85 -5.67
N LEU A 45 -8.17 -3.14 -5.32
CA LEU A 45 -9.33 -2.30 -5.63
C LEU A 45 -9.23 -0.92 -4.99
N ALA A 46 -8.80 -0.85 -3.72
CA ALA A 46 -8.56 0.42 -3.04
C ALA A 46 -7.49 1.25 -3.76
N LEU A 47 -6.39 0.62 -4.19
CA LEU A 47 -5.34 1.31 -4.94
C LEU A 47 -5.85 1.86 -6.28
N ILE A 48 -6.61 1.05 -7.02
CA ILE A 48 -7.21 1.47 -8.30
C ILE A 48 -8.16 2.64 -8.07
N TYR A 49 -9.02 2.57 -7.05
CA TYR A 49 -9.92 3.66 -6.68
C TYR A 49 -9.16 4.95 -6.34
N PHE A 50 -8.06 4.86 -5.58
CA PHE A 50 -7.24 6.03 -5.28
C PHE A 50 -6.54 6.58 -6.51
N ALA A 51 -6.07 5.73 -7.41
CA ALA A 51 -5.47 6.16 -8.66
C ALA A 51 -6.48 6.89 -9.58
N GLN A 52 -7.75 6.48 -9.56
CA GLN A 52 -8.82 7.20 -10.27
C GLN A 52 -9.16 8.53 -9.58
N LYS A 53 -9.33 8.52 -8.25
CA LYS A 53 -9.76 9.69 -7.48
C LYS A 53 -8.71 10.80 -7.41
N TYR A 54 -7.44 10.46 -7.24
CA TYR A 54 -6.35 11.42 -7.04
C TYR A 54 -5.48 11.61 -8.30
N GLY A 55 -5.95 11.11 -9.44
CA GLY A 55 -5.22 11.12 -10.69
C GLY A 55 -4.13 10.05 -10.75
N ARG A 56 -3.92 9.47 -11.93
CA ARG A 56 -2.84 8.49 -12.15
C ARG A 56 -1.47 9.15 -12.04
N LEU A 57 -1.35 10.40 -12.53
CA LEU A 57 -0.15 11.24 -12.46
C LEU A 57 -0.37 12.40 -11.49
N THR A 58 0.64 12.66 -10.65
CA THR A 58 0.67 13.74 -9.65
C THR A 58 2.13 13.99 -9.24
N ASN A 59 2.44 15.19 -8.76
CA ASN A 59 3.73 15.51 -8.13
C ASN A 59 3.89 14.88 -6.74
N LEU A 60 2.83 14.32 -6.15
CA LEU A 60 2.89 13.61 -4.89
C LEU A 60 3.28 12.14 -5.11
N CYS A 61 4.01 11.57 -4.16
CA CYS A 61 4.45 10.19 -4.20
C CYS A 61 3.23 9.23 -4.19
N GLY A 62 3.15 8.36 -5.20
CA GLY A 62 2.09 7.35 -5.30
C GLY A 62 2.14 6.30 -4.20
N LEU A 63 3.34 5.99 -3.66
CA LEU A 63 3.48 5.09 -2.51
C LEU A 63 2.79 5.68 -1.27
N ALA A 64 2.99 6.96 -0.99
CA ALA A 64 2.40 7.67 0.15
C ALA A 64 0.88 7.86 -0.02
N THR A 65 0.45 8.35 -1.18
CA THR A 65 -0.93 8.80 -1.39
C THR A 65 -1.90 7.68 -1.77
N LYS A 66 -1.39 6.58 -2.37
CA LYS A 66 -2.20 5.50 -2.94
C LYS A 66 -1.81 4.13 -2.37
N ALA A 67 -0.54 3.72 -2.45
CA ALA A 67 -0.16 2.35 -2.13
C ALA A 67 -0.19 2.02 -0.62
N ALA A 68 0.36 2.88 0.25
CA ALA A 68 0.33 2.69 1.69
C ALA A 68 -1.09 2.71 2.28
N PRO A 69 -1.97 3.66 1.90
CA PRO A 69 -3.35 3.62 2.34
C PRO A 69 -4.09 2.36 1.86
N ALA A 70 -3.78 1.89 0.64
CA ALA A 70 -4.36 0.66 0.10
C ALA A 70 -3.86 -0.61 0.82
N LEU A 71 -2.57 -0.67 1.16
CA LEU A 71 -2.00 -1.74 1.97
C LEU A 71 -2.72 -1.80 3.31
N LEU A 72 -2.79 -0.67 4.03
CA LEU A 72 -3.47 -0.62 5.32
C LEU A 72 -4.95 -1.03 5.19
N ALA A 73 -5.63 -0.57 4.15
CA ALA A 73 -7.03 -0.94 3.90
C ALA A 73 -7.22 -2.45 3.79
N GLY A 74 -6.37 -3.14 3.03
CA GLY A 74 -6.40 -4.60 2.92
C GLY A 74 -6.04 -5.31 4.21
N LEU A 75 -5.05 -4.82 4.96
CA LEU A 75 -4.67 -5.42 6.25
C LEU A 75 -5.79 -5.27 7.30
N LEU A 76 -6.45 -4.12 7.35
CA LEU A 76 -7.60 -3.91 8.23
C LEU A 76 -8.82 -4.72 7.80
N TYR A 77 -9.04 -4.89 6.49
CA TYR A 77 -10.04 -5.81 5.97
C TYR A 77 -9.76 -7.25 6.42
N LEU A 78 -8.51 -7.71 6.32
CA LEU A 78 -8.10 -9.04 6.81
C LEU A 78 -8.37 -9.21 8.31
N LYS A 79 -8.25 -8.13 9.09
CA LYS A 79 -8.57 -8.08 10.52
C LYS A 79 -10.05 -7.79 10.82
N ARG A 80 -10.92 -7.92 9.82
CA ARG A 80 -12.39 -7.77 9.93
C ARG A 80 -12.83 -6.42 10.52
N LYS A 81 -12.06 -5.35 10.26
CA LYS A 81 -12.44 -3.99 10.65
C LYS A 81 -13.61 -3.49 9.81
N ARG A 82 -14.46 -2.66 10.41
CA ARG A 82 -15.63 -2.10 9.71
C ARG A 82 -15.18 -1.06 8.68
N PRO A 83 -15.94 -0.86 7.58
CA PRO A 83 -15.59 0.12 6.55
C PRO A 83 -15.34 1.55 7.08
N VAL A 84 -16.10 1.98 8.11
CA VAL A 84 -15.92 3.29 8.75
C VAL A 84 -14.56 3.43 9.42
N GLU A 85 -14.06 2.37 10.05
CA GLU A 85 -12.74 2.35 10.68
C GLU A 85 -11.65 2.34 9.61
N ILE A 86 -11.81 1.51 8.58
CA ILE A 86 -10.86 1.45 7.45
C ILE A 86 -10.70 2.83 6.80
N LYS A 87 -11.82 3.52 6.51
CA LYS A 87 -11.81 4.88 5.96
C LYS A 87 -11.06 5.86 6.85
N LYS A 88 -11.28 5.81 8.17
CA LYS A 88 -10.58 6.68 9.14
C LYS A 88 -9.06 6.49 9.06
N TYR A 89 -8.59 5.25 9.03
CA TYR A 89 -7.15 4.97 9.05
C TYR A 89 -6.45 5.19 7.71
N ILE A 90 -7.17 5.03 6.58
CA ILE A 90 -6.69 5.46 5.25
C ILE A 90 -6.30 6.95 5.28
N GLU A 91 -7.15 7.79 5.86
CA GLU A 91 -6.87 9.24 5.95
C GLU A 91 -5.72 9.55 6.92
N LEU A 92 -5.55 8.75 7.97
CA LEU A 92 -4.40 8.88 8.87
C LEU A 92 -3.08 8.60 8.15
N VAL A 93 -2.98 7.50 7.39
CA VAL A 93 -1.78 7.18 6.59
C VAL A 93 -1.42 8.30 5.63
N ARG A 94 -2.42 8.87 4.95
CA ARG A 94 -2.20 9.97 4.02
C ARG A 94 -1.65 11.21 4.70
N LYS A 95 -2.19 11.56 5.88
CA LYS A 95 -1.71 12.71 6.66
C LYS A 95 -0.27 12.51 7.11
N SER A 96 0.10 11.32 7.57
CA SER A 96 1.45 11.05 8.11
C SER A 96 2.52 10.87 7.03
N THR A 97 2.14 10.65 5.78
CA THR A 97 3.07 10.59 4.62
C THR A 97 2.86 11.74 3.64
N ASN A 98 2.14 12.78 4.07
CA ASN A 98 1.92 13.97 3.26
C ASN A 98 3.25 14.68 2.97
N GLY A 99 3.35 15.31 1.79
CA GLY A 99 4.55 16.05 1.39
C GLY A 99 5.66 15.22 0.74
N LEU A 100 5.55 13.88 0.69
CA LEU A 100 6.46 13.08 -0.14
C LEU A 100 6.21 13.37 -1.62
N LEU A 101 7.24 13.86 -2.32
CA LEU A 101 7.17 14.18 -3.74
C LEU A 101 7.49 12.97 -4.63
N CYS A 102 6.97 12.99 -5.85
CA CYS A 102 7.29 12.03 -6.90
C CYS A 102 8.31 12.64 -7.86
N GLU A 103 9.48 12.03 -7.94
CA GLU A 103 10.59 12.45 -8.80
C GLU A 103 10.81 11.44 -9.94
N GLY A 104 9.80 10.64 -10.27
CA GLY A 104 9.91 9.52 -11.20
C GLY A 104 10.38 8.23 -10.54
N ALA A 105 10.65 7.21 -11.37
CA ALA A 105 10.91 5.84 -10.94
C ALA A 105 12.38 5.60 -10.50
N GLU A 106 12.89 6.49 -9.64
CA GLU A 106 14.28 6.56 -9.20
C GLU A 106 14.60 5.63 -8.01
N GLU A 107 15.89 5.52 -7.68
CA GLU A 107 16.39 4.71 -6.54
C GLU A 107 15.76 5.11 -5.20
N ILE A 108 15.48 6.41 -5.01
CA ILE A 108 14.82 6.93 -3.81
C ILE A 108 13.44 6.29 -3.55
N CYS A 109 12.82 5.68 -4.56
CA CYS A 109 11.57 4.94 -4.39
C CYS A 109 11.71 3.76 -3.41
N GLY A 110 12.90 3.16 -3.28
CA GLY A 110 13.16 2.12 -2.28
C GLY A 110 13.02 2.67 -0.86
N TYR A 111 13.65 3.82 -0.58
CA TYR A 111 13.53 4.49 0.71
C TYR A 111 12.10 4.97 0.99
N LYS A 112 11.43 5.56 0.00
CA LYS A 112 10.03 5.99 0.13
C LYS A 112 9.10 4.80 0.39
N ALA A 113 9.36 3.65 -0.22
CA ALA A 113 8.62 2.42 0.05
C ALA A 113 8.84 1.96 1.49
N PHE A 114 10.08 1.89 1.96
CA PHE A 114 10.39 1.55 3.35
C PHE A 114 9.66 2.48 4.33
N LEU A 115 9.78 3.80 4.18
CA LEU A 115 9.13 4.78 5.06
C LEU A 115 7.60 4.64 5.05
N CYS A 116 7.01 4.43 3.88
CA CYS A 116 5.58 4.21 3.75
C CYS A 116 5.11 2.92 4.42
N PHE A 117 5.90 1.85 4.35
CA PHE A 117 5.62 0.57 5.00
C PHE A 117 5.72 0.68 6.53
N GLU A 118 6.76 1.33 7.04
CA GLU A 118 6.94 1.55 8.48
C GLU A 118 5.82 2.39 9.07
N ASN A 119 5.34 3.40 8.33
CA ASN A 119 4.17 4.17 8.75
C ASN A 119 2.90 3.31 8.86
N VAL A 120 2.70 2.35 7.95
CA VAL A 120 1.60 1.38 8.05
C VAL A 120 1.78 0.49 9.29
N ASN A 121 2.99 -0.01 9.56
CA ASN A 121 3.27 -0.82 10.74
C ASN A 121 2.99 -0.07 12.04
N LYS A 122 3.45 1.18 12.14
CA LYS A 122 3.20 2.03 13.31
C LYS A 122 1.71 2.18 13.60
N ILE A 123 0.89 2.42 12.57
CA ILE A 123 -0.57 2.50 12.73
C ILE A 123 -1.15 1.15 13.18
N LEU A 124 -0.67 0.02 12.64
CA LEU A 124 -1.11 -1.30 13.09
C LEU A 124 -0.74 -1.57 14.55
N GLU A 125 0.43 -1.12 15.02
CA GLU A 125 0.86 -1.21 16.41
C GLU A 125 -0.03 -0.37 17.34
N GLU A 126 -0.33 0.87 16.96
CA GLU A 126 -1.26 1.75 17.69
C GLU A 126 -2.65 1.10 17.83
N LEU A 127 -3.05 0.28 16.84
CA LEU A 127 -4.30 -0.49 16.86
C LEU A 127 -4.22 -1.82 17.60
N LYS A 128 -3.06 -2.15 18.20
CA LYS A 128 -2.77 -3.45 18.84
C LYS A 128 -3.01 -4.62 17.87
N LEU A 129 -2.73 -4.40 16.58
CA LEU A 129 -2.79 -5.37 15.50
C LEU A 129 -1.39 -5.85 15.08
N ASN A 130 -0.43 -5.80 15.97
CA ASN A 130 0.96 -6.22 15.79
C ASN A 130 1.15 -7.69 15.34
N LYS A 131 0.15 -8.57 15.51
CA LYS A 131 0.13 -9.93 14.94
C LYS A 131 -0.44 -10.00 13.51
N VAL A 132 -0.22 -8.97 12.69
CA VAL A 132 -0.62 -9.00 11.27
C VAL A 132 0.30 -9.93 10.49
N TRP A 133 1.61 -9.75 10.63
CA TRP A 133 2.66 -10.54 10.00
C TRP A 133 2.82 -11.89 10.68
#